data_AF-A0A4Y1ZEE6-F1
#
_entry.id   AF-A0A4Y1ZEE6-F1
#
_cell.length_a   1.000
_cell.length_b   1.000
_cell.length_c   1.000
_cell.angle_alpha   90.00
_cell.angle_beta   90.00
_cell.angle_gamma   90.00
#
_symmetry.space_group_name_H-M   'P 1'
#
loop_
_entity.id
_entity.type
_entity.pdbx_description
1 polymer ?
#
loop_
_entity_poly.entity_id
_entity_poly.type
_entity_poly.pdbx_seq_one_letter_code
_entity_poly.pdbx_strand_id
1 'polypeptide(L)'
;MDRANLRKLVEQRLQSDETTIHFDDKSEQLRVELIKSGKGVTLSLPELLQHYHEKGEPALDQALVTIERGLKAMSVSPHLKGKEKRIFPVLRSASFPEKTKDGRRLIANTYSRNKNSLCT
;
A
#
# COMPACT_ATOMS: atom_id res chain seq x y z
N MET A 1 -13.17 24.26 -6.53
CA MET A 1 -12.46 23.91 -5.28
C MET A 1 -10.98 24.10 -5.52
N ASP A 2 -10.24 24.72 -4.60
CA ASP A 2 -8.79 24.93 -4.72
C ASP A 2 -8.01 23.97 -3.81
N ARG A 3 -6.77 23.61 -4.16
CA ARG A 3 -5.90 22.72 -3.39
C ARG A 3 -5.79 23.16 -1.93
N ALA A 4 -5.55 24.45 -1.69
CA ALA A 4 -5.35 24.98 -0.34
C ALA A 4 -6.62 24.87 0.52
N ASN A 5 -7.79 25.06 -0.10
CA ASN A 5 -9.08 24.92 0.57
C ASN A 5 -9.42 23.46 0.86
N LEU A 6 -9.17 22.56 -0.11
CA LEU A 6 -9.38 21.13 0.08
C LEU A 6 -8.50 20.59 1.21
N ARG A 7 -7.22 20.96 1.24
CA ARG A 7 -6.29 20.59 2.31
C ARG A 7 -6.82 21.02 3.68
N LYS A 8 -7.21 22.28 3.84
CA LYS A 8 -7.76 22.80 5.11
C LYS A 8 -8.99 22.03 5.57
N LEU A 9 -9.90 21.70 4.66
CA LEU A 9 -11.08 20.92 5.02
C LEU A 9 -10.73 19.50 5.48
N VAL A 10 -9.81 18.84 4.78
CA VAL A 10 -9.33 17.50 5.17
C VAL A 10 -8.63 17.56 6.53
N GLU A 11 -7.76 18.56 6.75
CA GLU A 11 -7.10 18.81 8.03
C GLU A 11 -8.13 19.01 9.14
N GLN A 12 -9.12 19.89 8.95
CA GLN A 12 -10.16 20.16 9.96
C GLN A 12 -11.02 18.93 10.29
N ARG A 13 -11.31 18.08 9.31
CA ARG A 13 -12.12 16.86 9.53
C ARG A 13 -11.33 15.74 10.20
N LEU A 14 -10.04 15.65 9.95
CA LEU A 14 -9.16 14.59 10.49
C LEU A 14 -8.40 15.02 11.75
N GLN A 15 -8.42 16.30 12.09
CA GLN A 15 -7.80 16.83 13.29
C GLN A 15 -8.53 16.33 14.53
N SER A 16 -7.82 15.59 15.36
CA SER A 16 -8.29 15.04 16.63
C SER A 16 -7.14 15.02 17.64
N ASP A 17 -7.44 14.99 18.94
CA ASP A 17 -6.43 14.91 20.01
C ASP A 17 -5.53 13.67 19.92
N GLU A 18 -5.93 12.65 19.16
CA GLU A 18 -5.20 11.39 19.02
C GLU A 18 -4.42 11.27 17.70
N THR A 19 -4.54 12.25 16.79
CA THR A 19 -3.93 12.23 15.46
C THR A 19 -2.95 13.37 15.25
N THR A 20 -1.90 13.12 14.46
CA THR A 20 -0.95 14.12 13.98
C THR A 20 -0.98 14.14 12.47
N ILE A 21 -1.00 15.34 11.89
CA ILE A 21 -1.09 15.53 10.44
C ILE A 21 0.21 16.19 9.97
N HIS A 22 0.85 15.58 8.99
CA HIS A 22 2.06 16.06 8.34
C HIS A 22 1.78 16.30 6.86
N PHE A 23 2.08 17.51 6.39
CA PHE A 23 1.95 17.87 4.99
C PHE A 23 3.33 18.05 4.35
N ASP A 24 3.54 17.38 3.22
CA ASP A 24 4.74 17.52 2.41
C ASP A 24 4.41 18.29 1.13
N ASP A 25 4.89 19.53 1.01
CA ASP A 25 4.58 20.41 -0.12
C ASP A 25 5.25 19.96 -1.43
N LYS A 26 6.38 19.24 -1.35
CA LYS A 26 7.12 18.77 -2.52
C LYS A 26 6.41 17.62 -3.23
N SER A 27 5.86 16.70 -2.44
CA SER A 27 5.15 15.53 -2.95
C SER A 27 3.62 15.69 -2.92
N GLU A 28 3.14 16.79 -2.34
CA GLU A 28 1.71 17.13 -2.20
C GLU A 28 0.92 16.03 -1.48
N GLN A 29 1.57 15.37 -0.52
CA GLN A 29 1.01 14.30 0.28
C GLN A 29 0.67 14.77 1.68
N LEU A 30 -0.48 14.33 2.17
CA LEU A 30 -0.94 14.52 3.53
C LEU A 30 -0.85 13.18 4.27
N ARG A 31 -0.04 13.12 5.31
CA ARG A 31 0.12 11.96 6.17
C ARG A 31 -0.61 12.18 7.49
N VAL A 32 -1.47 11.25 7.87
CA VAL A 32 -2.23 11.27 9.12
C VAL A 32 -1.81 10.08 9.96
N GLU A 33 -1.30 10.35 11.16
CA GLU A 33 -0.71 9.36 12.06
C GLU A 33 -1.41 9.36 13.41
N LEU A 34 -1.55 8.19 14.03
CA LEU A 34 -2.05 8.04 15.40
C LEU A 34 -0.90 8.18 16.39
N ILE A 35 -1.04 9.11 17.34
CA ILE A 35 -0.01 9.41 18.35
C ILE A 35 0.33 8.17 19.18
N LYS A 36 -0.68 7.37 19.54
CA LYS A 36 -0.53 6.19 20.40
C LYS A 36 0.20 5.02 19.75
N SER A 37 0.09 4.85 18.43
CA SER A 37 0.60 3.67 17.73
C SER A 37 1.73 3.97 16.74
N GLY A 38 1.94 5.24 16.37
CA GLY A 38 2.85 5.63 15.29
C GLY A 38 2.46 5.10 13.91
N LYS A 39 1.23 4.56 13.77
CA LYS A 39 0.70 4.06 12.50
C LYS A 39 -0.11 5.16 11.84
N GLY A 40 -0.03 5.25 10.52
CA GLY A 40 -0.72 6.28 9.77
C GLY A 40 -0.99 5.92 8.33
N VAL A 41 -1.80 6.74 7.70
CA VAL A 41 -2.22 6.64 6.31
C VAL A 41 -1.70 7.89 5.58
N THR A 42 -1.28 7.71 4.32
CA THR A 42 -0.83 8.81 3.46
C THR A 42 -1.83 8.98 2.33
N LEU A 43 -2.18 10.22 2.05
CA LEU A 43 -3.16 10.63 1.04
C LEU A 43 -2.51 11.63 0.07
N SER A 44 -2.65 11.38 -1.23
CA SER A 44 -2.26 12.34 -2.26
C SER A 44 -3.35 13.42 -2.43
N LEU A 45 -3.03 14.69 -2.17
CA LEU A 45 -3.95 15.80 -2.46
C LEU A 45 -4.35 15.92 -3.95
N PRO A 46 -3.45 15.74 -4.94
CA PRO A 46 -3.84 15.88 -6.35
C PRO A 46 -4.86 14.82 -6.79
N GLU A 47 -4.73 13.58 -6.31
CA GLU A 47 -5.72 12.52 -6.60
C GLU A 47 -7.08 12.82 -5.97
N LEU A 48 -7.09 13.29 -4.71
CA LEU A 48 -8.34 13.68 -4.06
C LEU A 48 -9.01 14.84 -4.79
N LEU A 49 -8.23 15.84 -5.24
CA LEU A 49 -8.75 16.98 -5.99
C LEU A 49 -9.36 16.53 -7.32
N GLN A 50 -8.70 15.61 -8.04
CA GLN A 50 -9.24 15.03 -9.27
C GLN A 50 -10.58 14.35 -9.01
N HIS A 51 -10.66 13.47 -8.01
CA HIS A 51 -11.91 12.79 -7.67
C HIS A 51 -13.00 13.75 -7.19
N TYR A 52 -12.63 14.84 -6.52
CA TYR A 52 -13.56 15.91 -6.15
C TYR A 52 -14.10 16.64 -7.37
N HIS A 53 -13.30 16.89 -8.41
CA HIS A 53 -13.79 17.50 -9.65
C HIS A 53 -14.74 16.57 -10.40
N GLU A 54 -14.54 15.25 -10.34
CA GLU A 54 -15.38 14.27 -11.01
C GLU A 54 -16.71 14.02 -10.29
N LYS A 55 -16.68 13.88 -8.96
CA LYS A 55 -17.83 13.41 -8.15
C LYS A 55 -18.33 14.45 -7.15
N GLY A 56 -17.58 15.52 -6.88
CA GLY A 56 -17.91 16.55 -5.91
C GLY A 56 -17.65 16.13 -4.46
N GLU A 57 -18.44 16.71 -3.55
CA GLU A 57 -18.49 16.41 -2.11
C GLU A 57 -18.44 14.91 -1.74
N PRO A 58 -19.17 13.97 -2.41
CA PRO A 58 -19.13 12.56 -2.00
C PRO A 58 -17.75 11.91 -2.16
N ALA A 59 -16.87 12.43 -3.04
CA ALA A 59 -15.50 11.93 -3.12
C ALA A 59 -14.70 12.26 -1.86
N LEU A 60 -14.90 13.45 -1.30
CA LEU A 60 -14.26 13.88 -0.05
C LEU A 60 -14.72 12.99 1.12
N ASP A 61 -16.02 12.78 1.24
CA ASP A 61 -16.60 11.95 2.31
C ASP A 61 -16.09 10.49 2.23
N GLN A 62 -16.03 9.92 1.02
CA GLN A 62 -15.46 8.59 0.82
C GLN A 62 -13.99 8.50 1.21
N ALA A 63 -13.19 9.52 0.88
CA ALA A 63 -11.78 9.57 1.25
C ALA A 63 -11.60 9.62 2.77
N LEU A 64 -12.36 10.46 3.47
CA LEU A 64 -12.34 10.56 4.93
C LEU A 64 -12.68 9.22 5.59
N VAL A 65 -13.80 8.61 5.20
CA VAL A 65 -14.23 7.30 5.73
C VAL A 65 -13.21 6.20 5.43
N THR A 66 -12.48 6.29 4.33
CA THR A 66 -11.41 5.33 3.98
C THR A 66 -10.19 5.52 4.87
N ILE A 67 -9.78 6.76 5.14
CA ILE A 67 -8.68 7.06 6.07
C ILE A 67 -9.05 6.60 7.48
N GLU A 68 -10.23 6.94 7.98
CA GLU A 68 -10.69 6.52 9.31
C GLU A 68 -10.74 4.99 9.44
N ARG A 69 -11.26 4.29 8.42
CA ARG A 69 -11.24 2.82 8.39
C ARG A 69 -9.82 2.27 8.38
N GLY A 70 -8.92 2.85 7.59
CA GLY A 70 -7.51 2.47 7.55
C GLY A 70 -6.83 2.62 8.90
N LEU A 71 -6.99 3.78 9.55
CA LEU A 71 -6.46 4.05 10.89
C LEU A 71 -7.04 3.08 11.93
N LYS A 72 -8.36 2.86 11.92
CA LYS A 72 -9.02 1.91 12.84
C LYS A 72 -8.55 0.48 12.63
N ALA A 73 -8.41 0.03 11.38
CA ALA A 73 -7.90 -1.29 11.06
C ALA A 73 -6.45 -1.49 11.53
N MET A 74 -5.63 -0.43 11.48
CA MET A 74 -4.25 -0.44 11.96
C MET A 74 -4.14 -0.41 13.49
N SER A 75 -5.08 0.25 14.18
CA SER A 75 -5.18 0.25 15.64
C SER A 75 -5.57 -1.13 16.21
N VAL A 76 -6.43 -1.86 15.50
CA VAL A 76 -6.79 -3.22 15.89
C VAL A 76 -5.61 -4.14 15.57
N SER A 77 -4.84 -4.51 16.59
CA SER A 77 -3.79 -5.51 16.45
C SER A 77 -4.40 -6.81 15.92
N PRO A 78 -3.97 -7.35 14.77
CA PRO A 78 -4.46 -8.63 14.29
C PRO A 78 -3.98 -9.69 15.26
N HIS A 79 -4.84 -10.09 16.19
CA HIS A 79 -4.63 -11.26 17.01
C HIS A 79 -4.72 -12.49 16.10
N LEU A 80 -3.63 -12.81 15.40
CA LEU A 80 -3.44 -14.08 14.69
C LEU A 80 -3.13 -15.23 15.67
N LYS A 81 -3.60 -15.14 16.94
CA LYS A 81 -3.49 -16.24 17.89
C LYS A 81 -4.43 -17.37 17.45
N GLY A 82 -3.88 -18.34 16.72
CA GLY A 82 -4.51 -19.66 16.55
C GLY A 82 -4.59 -20.24 15.14
N LYS A 83 -4.19 -19.52 14.07
CA LYS A 83 -4.22 -20.05 12.69
C LYS A 83 -2.85 -20.28 12.04
N GLU A 84 -1.75 -19.98 12.72
CA GLU A 84 -0.38 -20.27 12.24
C GLU A 84 -0.14 -21.77 12.01
N LYS A 85 -0.79 -22.65 12.79
CA LYS A 85 -0.73 -24.12 12.62
C LYS A 85 -1.34 -24.64 11.32
N ARG A 86 -1.96 -23.79 10.49
CA ARG A 86 -2.52 -24.17 9.17
C ARG A 86 -1.77 -23.56 7.98
N ILE A 87 -0.69 -22.80 8.22
CA ILE A 87 0.21 -22.39 7.14
C ILE A 87 1.17 -23.55 6.90
N PHE A 88 0.81 -24.41 5.96
CA PHE A 88 1.75 -25.43 5.48
C PHE A 88 2.86 -24.72 4.70
N PRO A 89 4.15 -25.06 4.93
CA PRO A 89 5.23 -24.52 4.12
C PRO A 89 4.97 -24.88 2.66
N VAL A 90 5.16 -23.91 1.76
CA VAL A 90 5.28 -24.23 0.33
C VAL A 90 6.55 -25.06 0.19
N LEU A 91 6.39 -26.37 0.07
CA LEU A 91 7.45 -27.26 -0.37
C LEU A 91 7.80 -26.86 -1.80
N ARG A 92 8.74 -25.94 -1.94
CA ARG A 92 9.50 -25.80 -3.18
C ARG A 92 10.34 -27.07 -3.25
N SER A 93 9.87 -28.07 -4.00
CA SER A 93 10.75 -29.14 -4.46
C SER A 93 12.02 -28.47 -4.94
N ALA A 94 13.18 -28.91 -4.45
CA ALA A 94 14.46 -28.51 -5.00
C ALA A 94 14.55 -29.06 -6.43
N SER A 95 13.78 -28.47 -7.35
CA SER A 95 13.68 -28.86 -8.75
C SER A 95 14.73 -28.12 -9.56
N PHE A 96 15.98 -28.19 -9.09
CA PHE A 96 17.13 -28.08 -9.97
C PHE A 96 18.14 -29.15 -9.56
N PRO A 97 18.07 -30.37 -10.13
CA PRO A 97 19.19 -31.28 -10.04
C PRO A 97 20.34 -30.70 -10.87
N GLU A 98 21.39 -30.23 -10.21
CA GLU A 98 22.59 -29.69 -10.89
C GLU A 98 23.49 -30.78 -11.51
N LYS A 99 23.16 -32.08 -11.35
CA LYS A 99 23.97 -33.18 -11.88
C LYS A 99 23.11 -34.36 -12.36
N THR A 100 23.34 -34.80 -13.59
CA THR A 100 22.94 -36.13 -14.06
C THR A 100 23.98 -37.17 -13.68
N LYS A 101 23.58 -38.44 -13.55
CA LYS A 101 24.45 -39.59 -13.17
C LYS A 101 25.56 -39.91 -14.18
N ASP A 102 25.63 -39.22 -15.32
CA ASP A 102 26.57 -39.47 -16.40
C ASP A 102 27.44 -38.22 -16.66
N GLY A 103 28.34 -37.92 -15.72
CA GLY A 103 29.63 -37.20 -15.89
C GLY A 103 29.75 -35.92 -16.73
N ARG A 104 28.69 -35.31 -17.27
CA ARG A 104 28.78 -34.17 -18.20
C ARG A 104 28.20 -32.91 -17.57
N ARG A 105 29.00 -31.84 -17.56
CA ARG A 105 28.58 -30.52 -17.05
C ARG A 105 27.52 -29.93 -17.97
N LEU A 106 26.34 -29.64 -17.43
CA LEU A 106 25.35 -28.80 -18.11
C LEU A 106 25.83 -27.35 -18.00
N ILE A 107 26.15 -26.77 -19.15
CA ILE A 107 26.56 -25.37 -19.27
C ILE A 107 25.29 -24.52 -19.13
N ALA A 108 25.15 -23.82 -18.01
CA ALA A 108 24.06 -22.87 -17.83
C ALA A 108 24.34 -21.61 -18.67
N ASN A 109 23.76 -21.54 -19.87
CA ASN A 109 23.78 -20.31 -20.65
C ASN A 109 22.96 -19.24 -19.92
N THR A 110 23.61 -18.15 -19.54
CA THR A 110 23.00 -17.01 -18.86
C THR A 110 22.22 -16.18 -19.87
N TYR A 111 20.92 -16.45 -20.05
CA TYR A 111 20.07 -15.53 -20.79
C TYR A 111 18.64 -15.52 -20.27
N SER A 112 18.38 -14.65 -19.30
CA SER A 112 17.04 -14.11 -19.07
C SER A 112 17.08 -12.63 -19.43
N ARG A 113 16.94 -12.32 -20.73
CA ARG A 113 16.36 -11.04 -21.13
C ARG A 113 14.86 -11.23 -21.22
N ASN A 114 14.19 -10.38 -20.45
CA ASN A 114 12.78 -10.02 -20.49
C ASN A 114 12.13 -10.13 -21.89
N LYS A 115 10.91 -10.68 -21.93
CA LYS A 115 10.07 -10.82 -23.12
C LYS A 115 9.81 -9.46 -23.78
N ASN A 116 9.86 -9.40 -25.11
CA ASN A 116 8.86 -8.65 -25.87
C ASN A 116 8.78 -9.07 -27.34
N SER A 117 7.71 -9.78 -27.73
CA SER A 117 6.96 -9.52 -28.98
C SER A 117 5.89 -10.57 -29.23
N LEU A 118 4.63 -10.09 -29.22
CA LEU A 118 3.60 -10.29 -30.25
C LEU A 118 3.14 -11.74 -30.48
N CYS A 119 1.97 -12.12 -29.96
CA CYS A 119 0.66 -11.97 -30.62
C CYS A 119 0.57 -12.63 -31.98
N THR A 120 -0.05 -13.80 -32.03
CA THR A 120 -1.24 -14.05 -32.85
C THR A 120 -2.03 -15.21 -32.25
#